data_AF-B3Y015-F1
#
_entry.id   AF-B3Y015-F1
#
_cell.length_a   1.000
_cell.length_b   1.000
_cell.length_c   1.000
_cell.angle_alpha   90.00
_cell.angle_beta   90.00
_cell.angle_gamma   90.00
#
_symmetry.space_group_name_H-M   'P 1'
#
loop_
_entity.id
_entity.type
_entity.pdbx_description
1 polymer ?
#
loop_
_entity_poly.entity_id
_entity_poly.type
_entity_poly.pdbx_seq_one_letter_code
_entity_poly.pdbx_strand_id
1 'polypeptide(L)'
;NATNIEKNFAASLQKKCPPSGGDNNLAPFDPTPTTVDTMYYKELMCKKGLLHSDQELFKGSGGESDRLVELYSRNPFAFAQDFKASMIKMGNMKPLTGNMGEIRGNCRRVN
;
A
#
# COMPACT_ATOMS: atom_id res chain seq x y z
N ASN A 1 1.83 19.67 -5.53
CA ASN A 1 3.31 19.68 -5.57
C ASN A 1 3.80 18.74 -4.46
N ALA A 2 4.38 17.59 -4.79
CA ALA A 2 4.72 16.56 -3.80
C ALA A 2 6.02 16.92 -3.06
N THR A 3 5.93 17.86 -2.11
CA THR A 3 7.08 18.31 -1.30
C THR A 3 7.31 17.44 -0.06
N ASN A 4 6.45 16.45 0.19
CA ASN A 4 6.50 15.58 1.37
C ASN A 4 7.27 14.27 1.12
N ILE A 5 8.47 14.35 0.52
CA ILE A 5 9.33 13.18 0.28
C ILE A 5 10.73 13.42 0.85
N GLU A 6 11.33 12.38 1.43
CA GLU A 6 12.70 12.41 1.94
C GLU A 6 13.70 12.61 0.79
N LYS A 7 14.67 13.51 0.98
CA LYS A 7 15.53 14.00 -0.10
C LYS A 7 16.42 12.91 -0.70
N ASN A 8 17.02 12.07 0.15
CA ASN A 8 17.91 10.99 -0.33
C ASN A 8 17.12 9.88 -1.02
N PHE A 9 15.93 9.57 -0.51
CA PHE A 9 15.00 8.64 -1.15
C PHE A 9 14.57 9.16 -2.52
N ALA A 10 14.15 10.42 -2.63
CA ALA A 10 13.82 11.05 -3.91
C ALA A 10 14.99 11.01 -4.90
N ALA A 11 16.20 11.35 -4.46
CA ALA A 11 17.40 11.28 -5.29
C ALA A 11 17.71 9.84 -5.75
N SER A 12 17.45 8.84 -4.90
CA SER A 12 17.62 7.43 -5.26
C SER A 12 16.60 6.98 -6.33
N LEU A 13 15.36 7.46 -6.24
CA LEU A 13 14.31 7.19 -7.21
C LEU A 13 14.61 7.87 -8.55
N GLN A 14 15.06 9.13 -8.55
CA GLN A 14 15.42 9.85 -9.77
C GLN A 14 16.55 9.16 -10.57
N LYS A 15 17.46 8.45 -9.90
CA LYS A 15 18.48 7.63 -10.58
C LYS A 15 17.88 6.40 -11.29
N LYS A 16 16.78 5.86 -10.76
CA LYS A 16 16.06 4.72 -11.35
C LYS A 16 15.01 5.16 -12.37
N CYS A 17 14.41 6.33 -12.19
CA CYS A 17 13.34 6.87 -13.01
C CYS A 17 13.82 8.15 -13.69
N PRO A 18 14.47 8.05 -14.87
CA PRO A 18 14.99 9.21 -15.57
C PRO A 18 13.84 10.14 -16.04
N PRO A 19 14.11 11.42 -16.34
CA PRO A 19 13.09 12.36 -16.82
C PRO A 19 12.41 11.96 -18.14
N SER A 20 13.03 11.06 -18.92
CA SER A 20 12.49 10.52 -20.17
C SER A 20 12.88 9.06 -20.31
N GLY A 21 11.90 8.21 -20.66
CA GLY A 21 12.07 6.76 -20.70
C GLY A 21 12.10 6.12 -19.32
N GLY A 22 12.30 4.80 -19.26
CA GLY A 22 12.37 4.08 -17.99
C GLY A 22 11.02 3.83 -17.31
N ASP A 23 9.90 4.02 -18.01
CA ASP A 23 8.54 3.79 -17.47
C ASP A 23 8.31 2.35 -16.97
N ASN A 24 9.11 1.40 -17.44
CA ASN A 24 9.09 -0.01 -17.02
C ASN A 24 10.07 -0.33 -15.89
N ASN A 25 10.82 0.65 -15.38
CA ASN A 25 11.78 0.42 -14.30
C ASN A 25 11.03 0.14 -13.00
N LEU A 26 11.42 -0.92 -12.31
CA LEU A 26 10.79 -1.34 -11.07
C LEU A 26 11.46 -0.72 -9.84
N ALA A 27 10.63 -0.35 -8.88
CA ALA A 27 11.05 0.00 -7.53
C ALA A 27 10.18 -0.77 -6.52
N PRO A 28 10.75 -1.25 -5.41
CA PRO A 28 9.95 -1.88 -4.37
C PRO A 28 9.11 -0.84 -3.63
N PHE A 29 7.93 -1.24 -3.15
CA PHE A 29 7.05 -0.37 -2.36
C PHE A 29 7.60 -0.09 -0.95
N ASP A 30 8.41 -0.99 -0.40
CA ASP A 30 9.08 -0.85 0.89
C ASP A 30 10.43 -1.61 0.92
N PRO A 31 11.22 -1.54 2.02
CA PRO A 31 12.48 -2.27 2.16
C PRO A 31 12.36 -3.79 2.32
N THR A 32 11.15 -4.33 2.52
CA THR A 32 10.88 -5.76 2.76
C THR A 32 9.90 -6.32 1.71
N PRO A 33 10.25 -6.25 0.40
CA PRO A 33 9.30 -6.37 -0.71
C PRO A 33 8.61 -7.74 -0.85
N THR A 34 9.05 -8.75 -0.11
CA THR A 34 8.49 -10.11 -0.14
C THR A 34 7.80 -10.49 1.16
N THR A 35 7.63 -9.55 2.09
CA THR A 35 7.11 -9.79 3.44
C THR A 35 5.98 -8.82 3.74
N VAL A 36 4.88 -9.32 4.31
CA VAL A 36 3.82 -8.47 4.84
C VAL A 36 4.16 -8.14 6.29
N ASP A 37 4.61 -6.92 6.53
CA ASP A 37 5.00 -6.42 7.85
C ASP A 37 4.62 -4.94 8.02
N THR A 38 5.16 -4.27 9.04
CA THR A 38 4.87 -2.85 9.33
C THR A 38 5.92 -1.87 8.81
N MET A 39 6.90 -2.33 8.03
CA MET A 39 7.91 -1.45 7.43
C MET A 39 7.27 -0.42 6.51
N TYR A 40 6.23 -0.78 5.76
CA TYR A 40 5.41 0.18 5.01
C TYR A 40 5.04 1.42 5.84
N TYR A 41 4.44 1.25 7.02
CA TYR A 41 4.04 2.37 7.89
C TYR A 41 5.23 3.11 8.51
N LYS A 42 6.33 2.41 8.82
CA LYS A 42 7.56 3.04 9.31
C LYS A 42 8.18 3.95 8.25
N GLU A 43 8.20 3.55 6.98
CA GLU A 43 8.71 4.36 5.89
C GLU A 43 7.86 5.61 5.64
N LEU A 44 6.54 5.54 5.81
CA LEU A 44 5.67 6.74 5.73
C LEU A 44 6.03 7.80 6.76
N MET A 45 6.36 7.39 7.99
CA MET A 45 6.84 8.30 9.04
C MET A 45 8.17 8.96 8.67
N CYS A 46 9.00 8.28 7.88
CA CYS A 46 10.25 8.79 7.35
C CYS A 46 10.10 9.56 6.02
N LYS A 47 8.87 9.82 5.55
CA LYS A 47 8.56 10.45 4.26
C LYS A 47 9.09 9.67 3.05
N LYS A 48 9.03 8.34 3.13
CA LYS A 48 9.55 7.41 2.12
C LYS A 48 8.43 6.57 1.48
N GLY A 49 7.19 7.06 1.47
CA GLY A 49 6.13 6.47 0.64
C GLY A 49 6.46 6.60 -0.84
N LEU A 50 6.36 5.50 -1.59
CA LEU A 50 6.67 5.49 -3.03
C LEU A 50 5.58 6.20 -3.85
N LEU A 51 4.31 5.90 -3.58
CA LEU A 51 3.20 6.55 -4.27
C LEU A 51 2.77 7.82 -3.54
N HIS A 52 2.23 8.77 -4.31
CA HIS A 52 1.64 9.98 -3.73
C HIS A 52 0.52 9.63 -2.74
N SER A 53 -0.34 8.66 -3.08
CA SER A 53 -1.43 8.20 -2.22
C SER A 53 -0.96 7.61 -0.89
N ASP A 54 0.20 6.94 -0.90
CA ASP A 54 0.76 6.35 0.32
C ASP A 54 1.19 7.46 1.28
N GLN A 55 1.89 8.46 0.77
CA GLN A 55 2.40 9.54 1.60
C GLN A 55 1.31 10.49 2.09
N GLU A 56 0.16 10.56 1.41
CA GLU A 56 -1.01 11.30 1.90
C GLU A 56 -1.66 10.68 3.14
N LEU A 57 -1.39 9.40 3.45
CA LEU A 57 -1.80 8.78 4.71
C LEU A 57 -1.07 9.36 5.91
N PHE A 58 0.16 9.86 5.73
CA PHE A 58 0.98 10.48 6.77
C PHE A 58 1.47 11.87 6.36
N LYS A 59 0.71 12.89 6.76
CA LYS A 59 1.01 14.31 6.53
C LYS A 59 1.68 15.00 7.71
N GLY A 60 1.69 14.37 8.88
CA GLY A 60 2.21 14.96 10.12
C GLY A 60 1.34 16.09 10.67
N SER A 61 0.05 16.08 10.32
CA SER A 61 -0.98 17.01 10.78
C SER A 61 -1.67 16.56 12.07
N GLY A 62 -1.45 15.32 12.51
CA GLY A 62 -2.12 14.71 13.67
C GLY A 62 -3.54 14.24 13.37
N GLY A 63 -3.87 14.05 12.08
CA GLY A 63 -5.16 13.55 11.62
C GLY A 63 -5.39 12.08 11.99
N GLU A 64 -6.59 11.56 11.71
CA GLU A 64 -6.94 10.17 11.98
C GLU A 64 -6.02 9.19 11.23
N SER A 65 -5.74 9.44 9.95
CA SER A 65 -4.81 8.63 9.16
C SER A 65 -3.40 8.64 9.75
N ASP A 66 -2.91 9.81 10.18
CA ASP A 66 -1.59 9.94 10.81
C ASP A 66 -1.49 9.05 12.07
N ARG A 67 -2.54 9.05 12.91
CA ARG A 67 -2.59 8.23 14.14
C ARG A 67 -2.61 6.73 13.83
N LEU A 68 -3.31 6.30 12.79
CA LEU A 68 -3.31 4.90 12.37
C LEU A 68 -1.93 4.48 11.83
N VAL A 69 -1.28 5.33 11.04
CA VAL A 69 0.10 5.09 10.57
C VAL A 69 1.05 4.96 11.75
N GLU A 70 0.95 5.84 12.76
CA GLU A 70 1.77 5.77 13.98
C GLU A 70 1.49 4.52 14.82
N LEU A 71 0.22 4.09 14.92
CA LEU A 71 -0.15 2.87 15.61
C LEU A 71 0.46 1.65 14.93
N TYR A 72 0.23 1.50 13.62
CA TYR A 72 0.67 0.34 12.86
C TYR A 72 2.19 0.27 12.73
N SER A 73 2.89 1.41 12.63
CA SER A 73 4.36 1.42 12.58
C SER A 73 5.00 0.84 13.86
N ARG A 74 4.33 0.95 15.01
CA ARG A 74 4.82 0.50 16.32
C ARG A 74 4.23 -0.84 16.76
N ASN A 75 3.08 -1.23 16.23
CA ASN A 75 2.33 -2.39 16.68
C ASN A 75 1.93 -3.31 15.51
N PRO A 76 2.77 -4.32 15.18
CA PRO A 76 2.45 -5.32 14.16
C PRO A 76 1.18 -6.12 14.43
N PHE A 77 0.83 -6.35 15.70
CA PHE A 77 -0.38 -7.06 16.05
C PHE A 77 -1.63 -6.24 15.73
N ALA A 78 -1.63 -4.94 16.05
CA ALA A 78 -2.74 -4.03 15.71
C ALA A 78 -2.95 -3.98 14.18
N PHE A 79 -1.86 -3.82 13.42
CA PHE A 79 -1.91 -3.87 11.96
C PHE A 79 -2.52 -5.19 11.48
N ALA A 80 -2.01 -6.33 11.92
CA ALA A 80 -2.49 -7.63 11.47
C ALA A 80 -3.97 -7.86 11.83
N GLN A 81 -4.42 -7.41 13.00
CA GLN A 81 -5.79 -7.50 13.45
C GLN A 81 -6.75 -6.72 12.53
N ASP A 82 -6.43 -5.45 12.27
CA ASP A 82 -7.28 -4.56 11.48
C ASP A 82 -7.19 -4.87 9.98
N PHE A 83 -6.02 -5.30 9.51
CA PHE A 83 -5.83 -5.79 8.15
C PHE A 83 -6.71 -7.01 7.86
N LYS A 84 -6.72 -7.99 8.77
CA LYS A 84 -7.62 -9.16 8.68
C LYS A 84 -9.09 -8.74 8.60
N ALA A 85 -9.53 -7.86 9.49
CA ALA A 85 -10.91 -7.38 9.50
C ALA A 85 -11.27 -6.64 8.20
N SER A 86 -10.35 -5.82 7.69
CA SER A 86 -10.50 -5.07 6.43
C SER A 86 -10.62 -5.99 5.22
N MET A 87 -9.79 -7.04 5.14
CA MET A 87 -9.82 -8.01 4.05
C MET A 87 -11.11 -8.84 4.04
N ILE A 88 -11.64 -9.23 5.22
CA ILE A 88 -12.95 -9.89 5.32
C ILE A 88 -14.06 -8.96 4.83
N LYS A 89 -14.06 -7.69 5.29
CA LYS A 89 -15.06 -6.70 4.87
C LYS A 89 -15.03 -6.47 3.35
N MET A 90 -13.83 -6.37 2.77
CA MET A 90 -13.64 -6.24 1.33
C MET A 90 -14.15 -7.47 0.56
N GLY A 91 -13.85 -8.68 1.04
CA GLY A 91 -14.31 -9.94 0.42
C GLY A 91 -15.83 -10.13 0.45
N ASN A 92 -16.53 -9.50 1.40
CA ASN A 92 -17.98 -9.55 1.52
C ASN A 92 -18.72 -8.50 0.66
N MET A 93 -18.02 -7.75 -0.19
CA MET A 93 -18.65 -6.76 -1.07
C MET A 93 -19.39 -7.45 -2.23
N LYS A 94 -20.73 -7.48 -2.14
CA LYS A 94 -21.66 -7.92 -3.20
C LYS A 94 -21.28 -9.27 -3.88
N PRO A 95 -21.04 -10.34 -3.11
CA PRO A 95 -20.75 -11.64 -3.71
C PRO A 95 -21.99 -12.19 -4.44
N LEU A 96 -21.76 -12.94 -5.52
CA LEU A 96 -22.79 -13.79 -6.13
C LEU A 96 -22.94 -15.04 -5.26
N THR A 97 -24.16 -15.34 -4.82
CA THR A 97 -24.47 -16.44 -3.90
C THR A 97 -25.70 -17.21 -4.35
N GLY A 98 -25.89 -18.41 -3.81
CA GLY A 98 -26.99 -19.29 -4.20
C GLY A 98 -26.91 -19.66 -5.69
N ASN A 99 -27.97 -19.35 -6.43
CA ASN A 99 -28.06 -19.65 -7.88
C ASN A 99 -27.61 -18.46 -8.75
N MET A 100 -27.00 -17.42 -8.17
CA MET A 100 -26.44 -16.29 -8.93
C MET A 100 -25.03 -16.62 -9.41
N GLY A 101 -24.77 -16.49 -10.71
CA GLY A 101 -23.46 -16.77 -11.31
C GLY A 101 -23.25 -18.25 -11.65
N GLU A 102 -21.98 -18.67 -11.73
CA GLU A 102 -21.57 -20.03 -12.06
C GLU A 102 -20.21 -20.37 -11.44
N ILE A 103 -19.92 -21.67 -11.30
CA ILE A 103 -18.58 -22.16 -10.98
C ILE A 103 -17.84 -22.37 -12.30
N ARG A 104 -16.82 -21.55 -12.58
CA ARG A 104 -16.07 -21.62 -13.84
C ARG A 104 -15.11 -22.79 -13.85
N GLY A 105 -15.11 -23.58 -14.93
CA GLY A 105 -14.07 -24.56 -15.21
C GLY A 105 -12.76 -23.91 -15.69
N ASN A 106 -12.85 -22.70 -16.24
CA ASN A 106 -11.71 -21.88 -16.63
C ASN A 106 -11.98 -20.42 -16.30
N CYS A 107 -11.21 -19.81 -15.39
CA CYS A 107 -11.42 -18.43 -14.94
C CYS A 107 -11.40 -17.38 -16.07
N ARG A 108 -10.78 -17.70 -17.22
CA ARG A 108 -10.62 -16.79 -18.36
C ARG A 108 -11.82 -16.73 -19.29
N ARG A 109 -12.82 -17.60 -19.15
CA ARG A 109 -14.00 -17.67 -20.02
C ARG A 109 -15.27 -17.98 -19.22
N VAL A 110 -16.41 -17.61 -19.78
CA VAL A 110 -17.71 -18.14 -19.33
C VAL A 110 -17.79 -19.60 -19.78
N ASN A 111 -18.47 -20.44 -18.99
CA ASN A 111 -18.66 -21.85 -19.36
C ASN A 111 -19.47 -22.02 -20.65
#